data_AF-A0A5S3YT64-F1
#
_entry.id   AF-A0A5S3YT64-F1
#
_cell.length_a   1.000
_cell.length_b   1.000
_cell.length_c   1.000
_cell.angle_alpha   90.00
_cell.angle_beta   90.00
_cell.angle_gamma   90.00
#
_symmetry.space_group_name_H-M   'P 1'
#
loop_
_entity.id
_entity.type
_entity.pdbx_description
1 polymer ?
#
loop_
_entity_poly.entity_id
_entity_poly.type
_entity_poly.pdbx_seq_one_letter_code
_entity_poly.pdbx_strand_id
1 'polypeptide(L)'
;MEITTAKAATEKLVSTLDGALDCKPTGLSRLLLAYSPEPIRALLEKGRLRIRNLQHKELLLENVFQNILKTKNALIDKSKENSIDPLLRLQLEQLEKEYRLLCTVQKALPMLCGEESFERSGDKDTDSLWWDLFEDLASRRNEPWRVELFAKSLALNDREPGCIPLKSLWEVAMMETEDFGVLKLFLDSSLYVDGKPIILLEPEEQYSFVPDINEYQSGNLAFCISRLVDRGLVQRAATQFMTTEKVELQHAAGKTYLIHRIEGLEDGAETAIRIEGYSPTDHCLDICRLYESSPNIVTDRNLQILKELLNEEEVLSNGPKSTYKFV
;
A
#
# COMPACT_ATOMS: atom_id res chain seq x y z
N MET A 1 42.85 10.48 33.74
CA MET A 1 42.44 11.58 34.65
C MET A 1 41.25 12.39 34.10
N GLU A 2 40.76 12.12 32.89
CA GLU A 2 39.51 12.69 32.33
C GLU A 2 38.23 11.94 32.76
N ILE A 3 38.40 10.76 33.36
CA ILE A 3 37.32 9.91 33.90
C ILE A 3 36.62 10.58 35.11
N THR A 4 37.31 11.49 35.80
CA THR A 4 36.86 12.10 37.06
C THR A 4 35.96 13.33 36.89
N THR A 5 36.06 14.06 35.78
CA THR A 5 35.16 15.19 35.47
C THR A 5 33.85 14.74 34.83
N ALA A 6 33.88 13.65 34.06
CA ALA A 6 32.68 12.98 33.54
C ALA A 6 31.80 12.40 34.66
N LYS A 7 32.43 11.99 35.78
CA LYS A 7 31.79 11.47 36.99
C LYS A 7 30.94 12.53 37.72
N ALA A 8 31.42 13.77 37.80
CA ALA A 8 30.67 14.87 38.44
C ALA A 8 29.51 15.40 37.57
N ALA A 9 29.64 15.31 36.24
CA ALA A 9 28.58 15.71 35.31
C ALA A 9 27.45 14.68 35.21
N THR A 10 27.78 13.38 35.35
CA THR A 10 26.81 12.28 35.38
C THR A 10 26.01 12.25 36.68
N GLU A 11 26.59 12.60 37.81
CA GLU A 11 25.89 12.73 39.09
C GLU A 11 24.77 13.80 39.07
N LYS A 12 24.90 14.83 38.23
CA LYS A 12 23.93 15.93 38.12
C LYS A 12 22.78 15.67 37.12
N LEU A 13 22.95 14.73 36.19
CA LEU A 13 21.92 14.33 35.20
C LEU A 13 21.02 13.21 35.72
N VAL A 14 21.57 12.36 36.60
CA VAL A 14 20.85 11.29 37.28
C VAL A 14 19.80 11.84 38.24
N SER A 15 20.07 12.95 38.93
CA SER A 15 19.10 13.57 39.86
C SER A 15 17.88 14.18 39.16
N THR A 16 17.97 14.54 37.89
CA THR A 16 16.88 15.16 37.12
C THR A 16 15.94 14.13 36.49
N LEU A 17 16.41 12.91 36.22
CA LEU A 17 15.66 11.82 35.57
C LEU A 17 14.94 10.89 36.56
N ASP A 18 15.22 11.02 37.86
CA ASP A 18 14.56 10.23 38.91
C ASP A 18 13.28 10.90 39.45
N GLY A 19 12.94 12.12 39.01
CA GLY A 19 11.69 12.79 39.41
C GLY A 19 10.48 12.56 38.49
N ALA A 20 10.62 11.86 37.35
CA ALA A 20 9.60 11.88 36.29
C ALA A 20 8.97 10.51 35.91
N LEU A 21 9.50 9.37 36.36
CA LEU A 21 8.92 8.03 36.18
C LEU A 21 9.44 7.13 37.29
N ASP A 22 8.63 6.88 38.32
CA ASP A 22 9.02 6.06 39.47
C ASP A 22 8.99 4.57 39.14
N CYS A 23 10.16 4.06 38.76
CA CYS A 23 10.80 2.76 39.11
C CYS A 23 11.78 2.39 37.99
N LYS A 24 13.09 2.55 38.23
CA LYS A 24 14.14 2.15 37.27
C LYS A 24 14.70 0.75 37.56
N PRO A 25 14.75 -0.13 36.55
CA PRO A 25 15.46 -1.39 36.63
C PRO A 25 16.98 -1.23 36.51
N THR A 26 17.69 -2.19 37.09
CA THR A 26 19.14 -2.28 37.33
C THR A 26 19.93 -2.85 36.14
N GLY A 27 21.27 -2.91 36.24
CA GLY A 27 22.25 -3.15 35.15
C GLY A 27 22.05 -4.37 34.23
N LEU A 28 21.19 -5.34 34.58
CA LEU A 28 20.78 -6.46 33.71
C LEU A 28 19.75 -6.03 32.64
N SER A 29 18.91 -5.03 32.93
CA SER A 29 17.97 -4.41 31.96
C SER A 29 18.66 -3.56 30.90
N ARG A 30 19.87 -3.07 31.21
CA ARG A 30 20.79 -2.41 30.29
C ARG A 30 21.56 -3.39 29.38
N LEU A 31 21.50 -4.70 29.69
CA LEU A 31 22.12 -5.81 28.92
C LEU A 31 21.07 -6.64 28.15
N LEU A 32 19.83 -6.76 28.65
CA LEU A 32 18.71 -7.46 28.01
C LEU A 32 18.05 -6.66 26.87
N LEU A 33 18.13 -5.32 26.89
CA LEU A 33 17.85 -4.49 25.70
C LEU A 33 18.82 -4.79 24.54
N ALA A 34 19.94 -5.47 24.80
CA ALA A 34 20.94 -5.81 23.79
C ALA A 34 20.65 -7.11 23.00
N TYR A 35 19.48 -7.77 23.16
CA TYR A 35 19.14 -9.07 22.53
C TYR A 35 17.63 -9.30 22.19
N SER A 36 16.85 -8.29 21.79
CA SER A 36 15.35 -8.36 21.80
C SER A 36 14.67 -9.25 20.73
N PRO A 37 13.77 -10.18 21.13
CA PRO A 37 12.46 -10.38 20.49
C PRO A 37 11.34 -10.62 21.53
N GLU A 38 10.67 -9.56 21.98
CA GLU A 38 9.41 -9.55 22.77
C GLU A 38 8.99 -8.11 23.14
N PRO A 39 9.93 -7.20 23.48
CA PRO A 39 9.61 -5.81 23.77
C PRO A 39 9.05 -5.05 22.56
N ILE A 40 9.47 -5.43 21.35
CA ILE A 40 8.95 -4.90 20.08
C ILE A 40 7.53 -5.42 19.82
N ARG A 41 7.26 -6.70 20.12
CA ARG A 41 5.91 -7.26 20.15
C ARG A 41 5.03 -6.55 21.17
N ALA A 42 5.51 -6.27 22.38
CA ALA A 42 4.80 -5.48 23.37
C ALA A 42 4.65 -4.00 22.95
N LEU A 43 5.50 -3.48 22.05
CA LEU A 43 5.44 -2.14 21.48
C LEU A 43 4.51 -2.07 20.24
N LEU A 44 4.32 -3.19 19.54
CA LEU A 44 3.35 -3.43 18.45
C LEU A 44 1.96 -3.78 18.98
N GLU A 45 1.85 -4.55 20.07
CA GLU A 45 0.62 -4.74 20.86
C GLU A 45 0.24 -3.45 21.58
N LYS A 46 1.21 -2.75 22.18
CA LYS A 46 0.97 -1.36 22.57
C LYS A 46 0.62 -0.55 21.33
N GLY A 47 1.28 -0.74 20.19
CA GLY A 47 0.98 -0.18 18.85
C GLY A 47 -0.50 -0.22 18.49
N ARG A 48 -1.12 -1.41 18.59
CA ARG A 48 -2.57 -1.66 18.44
C ARG A 48 -3.40 -0.85 19.43
N LEU A 49 -2.95 -0.69 20.68
CA LEU A 49 -3.55 0.20 21.70
C LEU A 49 -3.16 1.68 21.52
N ARG A 50 -2.18 1.99 20.65
CA ARG A 50 -1.38 3.22 20.63
C ARG A 50 -1.73 4.14 19.46
N ILE A 51 -2.35 3.60 18.41
CA ILE A 51 -3.03 4.34 17.33
C ILE A 51 -4.09 5.34 17.89
N ARG A 52 -4.52 5.21 19.15
CA ARG A 52 -5.40 6.18 19.83
C ARG A 52 -4.78 7.47 20.42
N ASN A 53 -3.45 7.62 20.60
CA ASN A 53 -2.87 8.88 21.21
C ASN A 53 -1.74 9.54 20.37
N LEU A 54 -1.89 9.60 19.06
CA LEU A 54 -0.81 9.64 18.06
C LEU A 54 0.24 10.77 18.15
N GLN A 55 -0.03 11.96 18.71
CA GLN A 55 0.96 13.06 18.70
C GLN A 55 2.17 12.86 19.65
N HIS A 56 1.95 12.37 20.87
CA HIS A 56 3.06 12.08 21.80
C HIS A 56 3.88 10.85 21.34
N LYS A 57 3.34 10.08 20.40
CA LYS A 57 3.88 8.79 19.98
C LYS A 57 4.72 8.90 18.73
N GLU A 58 4.45 9.87 17.87
CA GLU A 58 5.32 10.23 16.74
C GLU A 58 6.72 10.64 17.22
N LEU A 59 6.82 11.51 18.23
CA LEU A 59 8.11 11.90 18.81
C LEU A 59 8.86 10.74 19.49
N LEU A 60 8.13 9.80 20.10
CA LEU A 60 8.72 8.57 20.64
C LEU A 60 9.16 7.61 19.53
N LEU A 61 8.41 7.51 18.44
CA LEU A 61 8.72 6.65 17.30
C LEU A 61 9.92 7.17 16.53
N GLU A 62 10.02 8.49 16.35
CA GLU A 62 11.20 9.15 15.79
C GLU A 62 12.44 8.90 16.67
N ASN A 63 12.33 9.03 17.99
CA ASN A 63 13.42 8.68 18.91
C ASN A 63 13.85 7.20 18.79
N VAL A 64 12.89 6.29 18.63
CA VAL A 64 13.17 4.86 18.37
C VAL A 64 13.89 4.69 17.04
N PHE A 65 13.45 5.36 15.97
CA PHE A 65 14.07 5.30 14.65
C PHE A 65 15.53 5.78 14.68
N GLN A 66 15.77 6.93 15.32
CA GLN A 66 17.12 7.47 15.51
C GLN A 66 18.01 6.52 16.34
N ASN A 67 17.46 5.84 17.34
CA ASN A 67 18.20 4.87 18.14
C ASN A 67 18.52 3.58 17.37
N ILE A 68 17.60 3.08 16.54
CA ILE A 68 17.82 1.95 15.65
C ILE A 68 18.91 2.30 14.63
N LEU A 69 18.83 3.47 13.99
CA LEU A 69 19.85 3.93 13.05
C LEU A 69 21.24 4.08 13.68
N LYS A 70 21.32 4.67 14.89
CA LYS A 70 22.58 4.78 15.63
C LYS A 70 23.17 3.40 15.95
N THR A 71 22.33 2.48 16.42
CA THR A 71 22.75 1.10 16.73
C THR A 71 23.20 0.36 15.47
N LYS A 72 22.47 0.50 14.36
CA LYS A 72 22.83 -0.06 13.04
C LYS A 72 24.21 0.42 12.59
N ASN A 73 24.43 1.74 12.60
CA ASN A 73 25.69 2.32 12.16
C ASN A 73 26.86 1.87 13.05
N ALA A 74 26.67 1.85 14.38
CA ALA A 74 27.68 1.37 15.31
C ALA A 74 28.03 -0.11 15.10
N LEU A 75 27.05 -0.96 14.77
CA LEU A 75 27.28 -2.38 14.47
C LEU A 75 27.95 -2.58 13.10
N ILE A 76 27.58 -1.78 12.09
CA ILE A 76 28.25 -1.77 10.79
C ILE A 76 29.73 -1.41 10.96
N ASP A 77 30.03 -0.36 11.73
CA ASP A 77 31.42 0.06 11.94
C ASP A 77 32.21 -1.00 12.71
N LYS A 78 31.63 -1.63 13.74
CA LYS A 78 32.22 -2.81 14.41
C LYS A 78 32.42 -4.02 13.49
N SER A 79 31.56 -4.22 12.49
CA SER A 79 31.66 -5.32 11.53
C SER A 79 32.76 -5.11 10.48
N LYS A 80 33.11 -3.85 10.20
CA LYS A 80 34.25 -3.51 9.33
C LYS A 80 35.59 -3.74 10.05
N GLU A 81 35.60 -3.55 11.36
CA GLU A 81 36.78 -3.75 12.21
C GLU A 81 37.02 -5.23 12.55
N ASN A 82 35.95 -6.01 12.73
CA ASN A 82 36.01 -7.43 13.07
C ASN A 82 35.56 -8.30 11.89
N SER A 83 36.52 -8.99 11.25
CA SER A 83 36.23 -9.99 10.22
C SER A 83 35.31 -11.09 10.76
N ILE A 84 34.07 -11.13 10.24
CA ILE A 84 33.13 -12.27 10.25
C ILE A 84 32.79 -12.83 11.64
N ASP A 85 32.10 -12.05 12.48
CA ASP A 85 31.33 -12.62 13.61
C ASP A 85 29.90 -12.97 13.15
N PRO A 86 29.50 -14.26 13.13
CA PRO A 86 28.14 -14.68 12.77
C PRO A 86 27.06 -14.09 13.69
N LEU A 87 27.39 -13.82 14.95
CA LEU A 87 26.45 -13.25 15.93
C LEU A 87 26.12 -11.79 15.59
N LEU A 88 27.14 -11.00 15.21
CA LEU A 88 26.96 -9.62 14.74
C LEU A 88 26.12 -9.57 13.46
N ARG A 89 26.30 -10.53 12.54
CA ARG A 89 25.47 -10.63 11.33
C ARG A 89 24.00 -10.90 11.66
N LEU A 90 23.72 -11.84 12.56
CA LEU A 90 22.35 -12.14 13.00
C LEU A 90 21.68 -10.91 13.65
N GLN A 91 22.41 -10.18 14.50
CA GLN A 91 21.91 -8.96 15.12
C GLN A 91 21.62 -7.87 14.09
N LEU A 92 22.49 -7.68 13.10
CA LEU A 92 22.26 -6.74 12.00
C LEU A 92 21.02 -7.12 11.19
N GLU A 93 20.84 -8.40 10.84
CA GLU A 93 19.66 -8.87 10.10
C GLU A 93 18.35 -8.65 10.87
N GLN A 94 18.33 -8.92 12.17
CA GLN A 94 17.17 -8.64 13.03
C GLN A 94 16.84 -7.15 13.06
N LEU A 95 17.85 -6.32 13.28
CA LEU A 95 17.70 -4.87 13.37
C LEU A 95 17.28 -4.25 12.03
N GLU A 96 17.70 -4.84 10.91
CA GLU A 96 17.18 -4.49 9.59
C GLU A 96 15.71 -4.86 9.42
N LYS A 97 15.29 -6.07 9.80
CA LYS A 97 13.88 -6.47 9.74
C LYS A 97 12.98 -5.50 10.54
N GLU A 98 13.41 -5.17 11.75
CA GLU A 98 12.71 -4.21 12.62
C GLU A 98 12.65 -2.81 12.00
N TYR A 99 13.77 -2.33 11.44
CA TYR A 99 13.82 -1.05 10.74
C TYR A 99 12.83 -0.99 9.57
N ARG A 100 12.74 -2.06 8.77
CA ARG A 100 11.84 -2.13 7.60
C ARG A 100 10.37 -2.11 8.02
N LEU A 101 10.02 -2.86 9.06
CA LEU A 101 8.68 -2.81 9.64
C LEU A 101 8.37 -1.40 10.16
N LEU A 102 9.32 -0.75 10.83
CA LEU A 102 9.12 0.59 11.39
C LEU A 102 8.92 1.65 10.31
N CYS A 103 9.62 1.56 9.16
CA CYS A 103 9.37 2.43 8.00
C CYS A 103 7.91 2.33 7.53
N THR A 104 7.37 1.11 7.47
CA THR A 104 5.97 0.85 7.07
C THR A 104 5.00 1.48 8.06
N VAL A 105 5.20 1.24 9.36
CA VAL A 105 4.36 1.81 10.41
C VAL A 105 4.42 3.33 10.38
N GLN A 106 5.61 3.93 10.31
CA GLN A 106 5.80 5.38 10.24
C GLN A 106 5.04 6.00 9.07
N LYS A 107 5.08 5.35 7.89
CA LYS A 107 4.36 5.79 6.70
C LYS A 107 2.84 5.67 6.83
N ALA A 108 2.34 4.71 7.61
CA ALA A 108 0.91 4.53 7.86
C ALA A 108 0.32 5.54 8.84
N LEU A 109 1.12 6.10 9.77
CA LEU A 109 0.63 6.99 10.83
C LEU A 109 -0.25 8.15 10.34
N PRO A 110 0.13 8.91 9.28
CA PRO A 110 -0.71 10.00 8.80
C PRO A 110 -2.05 9.52 8.24
N MET A 111 -2.09 8.30 7.69
CA MET A 111 -3.30 7.71 7.06
C MET A 111 -4.29 7.22 8.12
N LEU A 112 -3.80 6.86 9.31
CA LEU A 112 -4.63 6.39 10.43
C LEU A 112 -5.41 7.53 11.11
N CYS A 113 -5.04 8.79 10.89
CA CYS A 113 -5.64 9.96 11.54
C CYS A 113 -6.95 10.49 10.88
N GLY A 114 -7.61 9.72 10.00
CA GLY A 114 -8.87 10.13 9.35
C GLY A 114 -10.09 10.01 10.28
N GLU A 115 -11.02 10.96 10.22
CA GLU A 115 -12.08 11.20 11.23
C GLU A 115 -13.23 10.17 11.31
N GLU A 116 -13.26 9.12 10.50
CA GLU A 116 -14.40 8.18 10.48
C GLU A 116 -14.13 6.91 11.30
N SER A 117 -14.59 6.93 12.55
CA SER A 117 -14.55 5.77 13.44
C SER A 117 -15.74 4.85 13.12
N PHE A 118 -15.52 3.77 12.39
CA PHE A 118 -16.55 2.73 12.23
C PHE A 118 -16.59 1.78 13.44
N GLU A 119 -17.80 1.38 13.84
CA GLU A 119 -18.03 0.46 14.94
C GLU A 119 -17.47 -0.94 14.59
N ARG A 120 -16.55 -1.44 15.43
CA ARG A 120 -15.86 -2.71 15.24
C ARG A 120 -16.82 -3.90 15.42
N SER A 121 -17.20 -4.54 14.31
CA SER A 121 -17.90 -5.83 14.31
C SER A 121 -17.06 -6.94 13.67
N GLY A 122 -15.78 -7.05 14.05
CA GLY A 122 -14.86 -8.08 13.54
C GLY A 122 -14.53 -9.14 14.59
N ASP A 123 -14.50 -10.41 14.15
CA ASP A 123 -14.02 -11.54 14.94
C ASP A 123 -12.54 -11.33 15.32
N LYS A 124 -12.21 -11.41 16.62
CA LYS A 124 -10.88 -11.04 17.13
C LYS A 124 -9.76 -12.01 16.71
N ASP A 125 -10.11 -13.24 16.39
CA ASP A 125 -9.12 -14.31 16.14
C ASP A 125 -8.53 -14.22 14.72
N THR A 126 -9.31 -13.81 13.72
CA THR A 126 -8.83 -13.57 12.35
C THR A 126 -7.87 -12.38 12.26
N ASP A 127 -8.06 -11.36 13.10
CA ASP A 127 -7.19 -10.18 13.16
C ASP A 127 -5.81 -10.49 13.76
N SER A 128 -5.65 -11.56 14.56
CA SER A 128 -4.34 -11.97 15.07
C SER A 128 -3.46 -12.58 13.98
N LEU A 129 -4.01 -13.53 13.22
CA LEU A 129 -3.28 -14.21 12.14
C LEU A 129 -2.86 -13.25 11.03
N TRP A 130 -3.72 -12.29 10.70
CA TRP A 130 -3.41 -11.26 9.70
C TRP A 130 -2.21 -10.41 10.13
N TRP A 131 -2.18 -9.98 11.40
CA TRP A 131 -1.10 -9.20 11.94
C TRP A 131 0.24 -9.94 11.97
N ASP A 132 0.24 -11.21 12.41
CA ASP A 132 1.46 -12.02 12.43
C ASP A 132 2.06 -12.17 11.01
N LEU A 133 1.20 -12.39 10.01
CA LEU A 133 1.65 -12.48 8.62
C LEU A 133 2.10 -11.12 8.07
N PHE A 134 1.37 -10.05 8.37
CA PHE A 134 1.72 -8.70 7.95
C PHE A 134 3.10 -8.29 8.47
N GLU A 135 3.39 -8.51 9.75
CA GLU A 135 4.69 -8.20 10.35
C GLU A 135 5.83 -8.96 9.66
N ASP A 136 5.64 -10.26 9.45
CA ASP A 136 6.64 -11.08 8.77
C ASP A 136 6.88 -10.59 7.34
N LEU A 137 5.82 -10.29 6.57
CA LEU A 137 5.94 -9.85 5.18
C LEU A 137 6.54 -8.43 5.05
N ALA A 138 6.09 -7.47 5.85
CA ALA A 138 6.57 -6.08 5.81
C ALA A 138 8.04 -5.94 6.27
N SER A 139 8.54 -6.88 7.07
CA SER A 139 9.94 -6.88 7.52
C SER A 139 10.94 -7.42 6.47
N ARG A 140 10.47 -8.07 5.40
CA ARG A 140 11.35 -8.77 4.44
C ARG A 140 12.08 -7.85 3.47
N ARG A 141 11.42 -6.80 2.98
CA ARG A 141 11.91 -5.93 1.91
C ARG A 141 11.37 -4.51 2.09
N ASN A 142 12.05 -3.49 1.55
CA ASN A 142 11.76 -2.09 1.86
C ASN A 142 11.86 -1.12 0.68
N GLU A 143 11.68 -1.62 -0.53
CA GLU A 143 11.48 -0.79 -1.71
C GLU A 143 10.36 0.23 -1.42
N PRO A 144 10.52 1.52 -1.77
CA PRO A 144 9.60 2.58 -1.38
C PRO A 144 8.14 2.29 -1.69
N TRP A 145 7.88 1.73 -2.88
CA TRP A 145 6.53 1.33 -3.31
C TRP A 145 5.92 0.27 -2.41
N ARG A 146 6.72 -0.71 -1.95
CA ARG A 146 6.23 -1.81 -1.13
C ARG A 146 5.89 -1.32 0.27
N VAL A 147 6.75 -0.47 0.83
CA VAL A 147 6.49 0.21 2.11
C VAL A 147 5.21 1.02 2.04
N GLU A 148 4.95 1.72 0.93
CA GLU A 148 3.73 2.48 0.74
C GLU A 148 2.48 1.59 0.67
N LEU A 149 2.50 0.51 -0.11
CA LEU A 149 1.36 -0.42 -0.21
C LEU A 149 1.06 -1.09 1.13
N PHE A 150 2.09 -1.52 1.88
CA PHE A 150 1.89 -2.09 3.21
C PHE A 150 1.40 -1.04 4.23
N ALA A 151 1.83 0.20 4.11
CA ALA A 151 1.34 1.28 4.98
C ALA A 151 -0.15 1.54 4.74
N LYS A 152 -0.57 1.56 3.48
CA LYS A 152 -1.97 1.72 3.08
C LYS A 152 -2.82 0.51 3.50
N SER A 153 -2.29 -0.71 3.35
CA SER A 153 -3.03 -1.91 3.77
C SER A 153 -3.22 -1.96 5.28
N LEU A 154 -2.22 -1.54 6.05
CA LEU A 154 -2.31 -1.37 7.49
C LEU A 154 -3.36 -0.33 7.88
N ALA A 155 -3.37 0.82 7.19
CA ALA A 155 -4.33 1.88 7.44
C ALA A 155 -5.77 1.47 7.10
N LEU A 156 -5.97 0.73 6.01
CA LEU A 156 -7.28 0.21 5.65
C LEU A 156 -7.75 -0.87 6.62
N ASN A 157 -6.89 -1.82 7.01
CA ASN A 157 -7.26 -2.88 7.96
C ASN A 157 -7.60 -2.35 9.36
N ASP A 158 -7.01 -1.21 9.79
CA ASP A 158 -7.41 -0.57 11.06
C ASP A 158 -8.82 0.03 10.99
N ARG A 159 -9.22 0.55 9.82
CA ARG A 159 -10.56 1.11 9.57
C ARG A 159 -11.60 0.00 9.37
N GLU A 160 -11.26 -1.00 8.57
CA GLU A 160 -12.12 -2.12 8.19
C GLU A 160 -11.33 -3.45 8.25
N PRO A 161 -11.36 -4.15 9.40
CA PRO A 161 -10.62 -5.40 9.55
C PRO A 161 -11.03 -6.45 8.51
N GLY A 162 -10.04 -7.07 7.88
CA GLY A 162 -10.27 -8.09 6.85
C GLY A 162 -10.51 -7.55 5.44
N CYS A 163 -10.45 -6.23 5.23
CA CYS A 163 -10.63 -5.62 3.91
C CYS A 163 -9.52 -5.99 2.91
N ILE A 164 -8.31 -6.31 3.38
CA ILE A 164 -7.19 -6.76 2.55
C ILE A 164 -6.89 -8.24 2.85
N PRO A 165 -7.13 -9.15 1.88
CA PRO A 165 -6.83 -10.57 2.04
C PRO A 165 -5.33 -10.84 2.23
N LEU A 166 -5.00 -11.92 2.95
CA LEU A 166 -3.61 -12.38 3.14
C LEU A 166 -2.91 -12.67 1.81
N LYS A 167 -3.66 -13.16 0.81
CA LYS A 167 -3.13 -13.43 -0.54
C LYS A 167 -2.61 -12.15 -1.19
N SER A 168 -3.31 -11.04 -1.04
CA SER A 168 -2.93 -9.74 -1.61
C SER A 168 -1.69 -9.18 -0.91
N LEU A 169 -1.56 -9.34 0.41
CA LEU A 169 -0.33 -9.01 1.14
C LEU A 169 0.86 -9.85 0.69
N TRP A 170 0.65 -11.16 0.51
CA TRP A 170 1.69 -12.06 0.05
C TRP A 170 2.19 -11.69 -1.35
N GLU A 171 1.26 -11.36 -2.26
CA GLU A 171 1.59 -10.92 -3.61
C GLU A 171 2.45 -9.65 -3.58
N VAL A 172 2.07 -8.63 -2.80
CA VAL A 172 2.87 -7.41 -2.59
C VAL A 172 4.27 -7.73 -2.05
N ALA A 173 4.36 -8.67 -1.11
CA ALA A 173 5.62 -9.10 -0.51
C ALA A 173 6.57 -9.77 -1.51
N MET A 174 6.03 -10.62 -2.38
CA MET A 174 6.80 -11.45 -3.30
C MET A 174 7.09 -10.75 -4.63
N MET A 175 6.25 -9.81 -5.05
CA MET A 175 6.36 -9.10 -6.32
C MET A 175 7.72 -8.39 -6.44
N GLU A 176 8.39 -8.62 -7.57
CA GLU A 176 9.66 -7.97 -7.90
C GLU A 176 9.43 -6.55 -8.40
N THR A 177 10.45 -5.70 -8.27
CA THR A 177 10.36 -4.28 -8.64
C THR A 177 9.98 -4.08 -10.11
N GLU A 178 10.47 -4.95 -11.00
CA GLU A 178 10.12 -4.87 -12.43
C GLU A 178 8.64 -5.13 -12.67
N ASP A 179 8.10 -6.16 -12.01
CA ASP A 179 6.69 -6.55 -12.18
C ASP A 179 5.75 -5.53 -11.54
N PHE A 180 6.16 -4.96 -10.41
CA PHE A 180 5.45 -3.84 -9.84
C PHE A 180 5.51 -2.63 -10.77
N GLY A 181 6.63 -2.36 -11.44
CA GLY A 181 6.74 -1.31 -12.45
C GLY A 181 5.76 -1.50 -13.60
N VAL A 182 5.60 -2.75 -14.06
CA VAL A 182 4.63 -3.13 -15.09
C VAL A 182 3.18 -2.98 -14.61
N LEU A 183 2.88 -3.41 -13.37
CA LEU A 183 1.55 -3.24 -12.77
C LEU A 183 1.23 -1.74 -12.57
N LYS A 184 2.18 -0.98 -12.04
CA LYS A 184 2.08 0.48 -11.88
C LYS A 184 1.73 1.14 -13.21
N LEU A 185 2.43 0.78 -14.27
CA LEU A 185 2.14 1.31 -15.59
C LEU A 185 0.72 0.94 -16.07
N PHE A 186 0.32 -0.32 -15.90
CA PHE A 186 -1.05 -0.74 -16.22
C PHE A 186 -2.07 0.14 -15.48
N LEU A 187 -1.86 0.38 -14.18
CA LEU A 187 -2.74 1.20 -13.35
C LEU A 187 -2.73 2.68 -13.74
N ASP A 188 -1.56 3.24 -14.06
CA ASP A 188 -1.42 4.62 -14.51
C ASP A 188 -2.04 4.82 -15.91
N SER A 189 -2.10 3.77 -16.73
CA SER A 189 -2.68 3.80 -18.09
C SER A 189 -4.16 3.39 -18.14
N SER A 190 -4.71 2.87 -17.04
CA SER A 190 -6.10 2.40 -16.99
C SER A 190 -7.09 3.55 -16.81
N LEU A 191 -8.27 3.39 -17.39
CA LEU A 191 -9.47 4.16 -17.04
C LEU A 191 -10.11 3.52 -15.81
N TYR A 192 -10.30 4.28 -14.73
CA TYR A 192 -10.99 3.76 -13.55
C TYR A 192 -12.49 3.98 -13.71
N VAL A 193 -13.24 2.89 -13.72
CA VAL A 193 -14.71 2.88 -13.78
C VAL A 193 -15.21 2.33 -12.43
N ASP A 194 -15.83 3.18 -11.62
CA ASP A 194 -16.23 2.88 -10.24
C ASP A 194 -15.11 2.22 -9.40
N GLY A 195 -13.91 2.80 -9.51
CA GLY A 195 -12.72 2.31 -8.81
C GLY A 195 -12.11 1.03 -9.37
N LYS A 196 -12.62 0.49 -10.49
CA LYS A 196 -12.02 -0.65 -11.19
C LYS A 196 -11.20 -0.16 -12.39
N PRO A 197 -9.89 -0.42 -12.44
CA PRO A 197 -9.06 -0.04 -13.58
C PRO A 197 -9.34 -0.96 -14.78
N ILE A 198 -9.55 -0.36 -15.95
CA ILE A 198 -9.74 -1.07 -17.21
C ILE A 198 -8.90 -0.41 -18.31
N ILE A 199 -8.29 -1.24 -19.15
CA ILE A 199 -7.72 -0.82 -20.44
C ILE A 199 -8.62 -1.34 -21.57
N LEU A 200 -9.08 -0.42 -22.41
CA LEU A 200 -9.96 -0.66 -23.56
C LEU A 200 -9.23 -0.72 -24.90
N LEU A 201 -7.97 -0.29 -24.92
CA LEU A 201 -7.14 -0.34 -26.12
C LEU A 201 -6.99 -1.78 -26.62
N GLU A 202 -7.13 -1.97 -27.93
CA GLU A 202 -6.76 -3.22 -28.59
C GLU A 202 -5.24 -3.36 -28.69
N PRO A 203 -4.70 -4.60 -28.79
CA PRO A 203 -3.26 -4.85 -28.83
C PRO A 203 -2.51 -3.96 -29.83
N GLU A 204 -3.06 -3.72 -31.03
CA GLU A 204 -2.46 -2.90 -32.08
C GLU A 204 -2.21 -1.46 -31.63
N GLU A 205 -3.16 -0.86 -30.90
CA GLU A 205 -3.02 0.49 -30.35
C GLU A 205 -2.08 0.53 -29.16
N GLN A 206 -2.06 -0.52 -28.34
CA GLN A 206 -1.15 -0.64 -27.19
C GLN A 206 0.33 -0.62 -27.61
N TYR A 207 0.67 -1.13 -28.80
CA TYR A 207 2.06 -1.07 -29.32
C TYR A 207 2.56 0.36 -29.56
N SER A 208 1.64 1.32 -29.81
CA SER A 208 2.00 2.71 -30.09
C SER A 208 2.42 3.48 -28.83
N PHE A 209 2.10 2.97 -27.65
CA PHE A 209 2.45 3.58 -26.39
C PHE A 209 3.72 2.94 -25.84
N VAL A 210 4.81 3.72 -25.84
CA VAL A 210 6.08 3.39 -25.18
C VAL A 210 6.18 4.25 -23.92
N PRO A 211 5.61 3.79 -22.80
CA PRO A 211 5.72 4.50 -21.54
C PRO A 211 7.15 4.49 -21.02
N ASP A 212 7.53 5.59 -20.37
CA ASP A 212 8.82 5.72 -19.71
C ASP A 212 8.77 4.97 -18.37
N ILE A 213 9.02 3.66 -18.43
CA ILE A 213 9.19 2.84 -17.24
C ILE A 213 10.64 3.03 -16.80
N ASN A 214 10.86 3.64 -15.63
CA ASN A 214 12.15 3.84 -14.94
C ASN A 214 13.29 2.92 -15.42
N GLU A 215 14.46 3.48 -15.75
CA GLU A 215 15.84 2.95 -16.02
C GLU A 215 16.10 1.49 -16.49
N TYR A 216 15.18 0.53 -16.34
CA TYR A 216 15.43 -0.90 -16.42
C TYR A 216 14.61 -1.62 -17.49
N GLN A 217 13.47 -1.10 -17.98
CA GLN A 217 12.73 -1.77 -19.07
C GLN A 217 12.00 -0.79 -20.00
N SER A 218 12.51 -0.64 -21.23
CA SER A 218 11.75 -0.07 -22.35
C SER A 218 10.77 -1.11 -22.89
N GLY A 219 9.56 -1.17 -22.32
CA GLY A 219 8.46 -2.02 -22.79
C GLY A 219 7.30 -1.17 -23.28
N ASN A 220 6.68 -1.56 -24.40
CA ASN A 220 5.39 -0.97 -24.79
C ASN A 220 4.26 -1.50 -23.88
N LEU A 221 3.11 -0.83 -23.93
CA LEU A 221 1.96 -1.21 -23.09
C LEU A 221 1.47 -2.64 -23.35
N ALA A 222 1.52 -3.10 -24.60
CA ALA A 222 1.12 -4.46 -24.98
C ALA A 222 1.95 -5.53 -24.27
N PHE A 223 3.28 -5.35 -24.24
CA PHE A 223 4.20 -6.23 -23.52
C PHE A 223 3.90 -6.26 -22.02
N CYS A 224 3.61 -5.08 -21.45
CA CYS A 224 3.28 -4.94 -20.04
C CYS A 224 2.00 -5.70 -19.67
N ILE A 225 0.94 -5.53 -20.46
CA ILE A 225 -0.33 -6.25 -20.29
C ILE A 225 -0.12 -7.76 -20.44
N SER A 226 0.61 -8.22 -21.46
CA SER A 226 0.90 -9.64 -21.66
C SER A 226 1.59 -10.25 -20.44
N ARG A 227 2.61 -9.57 -19.88
CA ARG A 227 3.32 -10.06 -18.68
C ARG A 227 2.41 -10.15 -17.46
N LEU A 228 1.46 -9.22 -17.29
CA LEU A 228 0.49 -9.29 -16.19
C LEU A 228 -0.54 -10.39 -16.40
N VAL A 229 -0.92 -10.67 -17.65
CA VAL A 229 -1.81 -11.78 -18.02
C VAL A 229 -1.12 -13.12 -17.75
N ASP A 230 0.13 -13.29 -18.14
CA ASP A 230 0.91 -14.52 -17.89
C ASP A 230 1.07 -14.82 -16.39
N ARG A 231 1.01 -13.78 -15.55
CA ARG A 231 1.03 -13.89 -14.08
C ARG A 231 -0.35 -14.07 -13.45
N GLY A 232 -1.42 -13.98 -14.23
CA GLY A 232 -2.79 -14.05 -13.72
C GLY A 232 -3.21 -12.83 -12.89
N LEU A 233 -2.48 -11.71 -13.00
CA LEU A 233 -2.85 -10.46 -12.33
C LEU A 233 -3.91 -9.69 -13.11
N VAL A 234 -3.87 -9.79 -14.44
CA VAL A 234 -4.81 -9.14 -15.36
C VAL A 234 -5.43 -10.19 -16.26
N GLN A 235 -6.68 -9.97 -16.69
CA GLN A 235 -7.36 -10.80 -17.67
C GLN A 235 -8.16 -9.93 -18.64
N ARG A 236 -8.31 -10.40 -19.88
CA ARG A 236 -9.29 -9.83 -20.81
C ARG A 236 -10.66 -10.38 -20.43
N ALA A 237 -11.52 -9.53 -19.90
CA ALA A 237 -12.84 -9.91 -19.42
C ALA A 237 -13.86 -8.80 -19.69
N ALA A 238 -15.11 -9.23 -19.83
CA ALA A 238 -16.23 -8.30 -19.84
C ALA A 238 -16.50 -7.84 -18.41
N THR A 239 -16.31 -6.55 -18.14
CA THR A 239 -16.66 -5.94 -16.87
C THR A 239 -18.06 -5.33 -16.99
N GLN A 240 -18.95 -5.77 -16.11
CA GLN A 240 -20.31 -5.26 -16.04
C GLN A 240 -20.43 -4.24 -14.90
N PHE A 241 -21.03 -3.09 -15.21
CA PHE A 241 -21.30 -2.00 -14.28
C PHE A 241 -22.80 -1.76 -14.21
N MET A 242 -23.32 -1.71 -12.99
CA MET A 242 -24.73 -1.37 -12.77
C MET A 242 -24.88 0.14 -12.85
N THR A 243 -25.76 0.61 -13.73
CA THR A 243 -25.99 2.03 -13.97
C THR A 243 -27.27 2.54 -13.36
N THR A 244 -27.70 1.91 -12.26
CA THR A 244 -28.77 2.47 -11.42
C THR A 244 -28.36 3.83 -10.84
N GLU A 245 -27.06 4.07 -10.71
CA GLU A 245 -26.47 5.31 -10.22
C GLU A 245 -25.46 5.91 -11.21
N LYS A 246 -24.90 7.07 -10.86
CA LYS A 246 -23.83 7.70 -11.63
C LYS A 246 -22.56 6.85 -11.51
N VAL A 247 -22.02 6.44 -12.65
CA VAL A 247 -20.74 5.73 -12.72
C VAL A 247 -19.61 6.76 -12.72
N GLU A 248 -18.68 6.66 -11.76
CA GLU A 248 -17.51 7.52 -11.68
C GLU A 248 -16.42 7.03 -12.64
N LEU A 249 -15.93 7.94 -13.49
CA LEU A 249 -14.83 7.73 -14.41
C LEU A 249 -13.64 8.60 -14.00
N GLN A 250 -12.48 8.01 -13.70
CA GLN A 250 -11.25 8.76 -13.41
C GLN A 250 -10.26 8.65 -14.57
N HIS A 251 -9.79 9.79 -15.05
CA HIS A 251 -8.83 9.92 -16.14
C HIS A 251 -7.87 11.11 -15.93
N ALA A 252 -6.98 11.39 -16.88
CA ALA A 252 -5.90 12.37 -16.68
C ALA A 252 -6.38 13.81 -16.52
N ALA A 253 -7.47 14.19 -17.18
CA ALA A 253 -8.09 15.50 -16.99
C ALA A 253 -9.03 15.60 -15.77
N GLY A 254 -9.22 14.51 -15.01
CA GLY A 254 -9.95 14.51 -13.74
C GLY A 254 -11.04 13.45 -13.65
N LYS A 255 -12.06 13.74 -12.82
CA LYS A 255 -13.22 12.87 -12.63
C LYS A 255 -14.37 13.33 -13.53
N THR A 256 -14.95 12.40 -14.27
CA THR A 256 -16.19 12.59 -15.03
C THR A 256 -17.22 11.57 -14.59
N TYR A 257 -18.50 11.87 -14.78
CA TYR A 257 -19.58 10.94 -14.41
C TYR A 257 -20.32 10.48 -15.64
N LEU A 258 -20.53 9.17 -15.75
CA LEU A 258 -21.37 8.57 -16.77
C LEU A 258 -22.76 8.31 -16.20
N ILE A 259 -23.77 8.83 -16.89
CA ILE A 259 -25.18 8.58 -16.59
C ILE A 259 -25.77 7.83 -17.76
N HIS A 260 -26.28 6.63 -17.49
CA HIS A 260 -27.06 5.85 -18.45
C HIS A 260 -28.55 6.11 -18.22
N ARG A 261 -29.27 6.43 -19.29
CA ARG A 261 -30.72 6.57 -19.27
C ARG A 261 -31.32 5.78 -20.42
N ILE A 262 -32.21 4.85 -20.10
CA ILE A 262 -32.98 4.14 -21.13
C ILE A 262 -34.35 4.79 -21.24
N GLU A 263 -34.68 5.26 -22.45
CA GLU A 263 -36.01 5.82 -22.71
C GLU A 263 -37.09 4.73 -22.52
N GLY A 264 -38.01 4.95 -21.58
CA GLY A 264 -39.19 4.09 -21.37
C GLY A 264 -39.09 3.06 -20.24
N LEU A 265 -37.98 2.98 -19.50
CA LEU A 265 -37.93 2.28 -18.21
C LEU A 265 -38.35 3.22 -17.06
N GLU A 266 -39.01 2.68 -16.04
CA GLU A 266 -39.29 3.43 -14.80
C GLU A 266 -37.96 3.83 -14.11
N ASP A 267 -37.95 5.00 -13.44
CA ASP A 267 -36.81 5.44 -12.64
C ASP A 267 -36.43 4.34 -11.62
N GLY A 268 -35.21 3.81 -11.72
CA GLY A 268 -34.70 2.74 -10.85
C GLY A 268 -34.65 1.35 -11.46
N ALA A 269 -35.02 1.18 -12.73
CA ALA A 269 -34.86 -0.11 -13.38
C ALA A 269 -33.36 -0.45 -13.60
N GLU A 270 -32.99 -1.67 -13.24
CA GLU A 270 -31.62 -2.15 -13.30
C GLU A 270 -31.12 -2.22 -14.74
N THR A 271 -30.19 -1.34 -15.07
CA THR A 271 -29.51 -1.30 -16.36
C THR A 271 -28.03 -1.53 -16.11
N ALA A 272 -27.37 -2.22 -17.03
CA ALA A 272 -25.97 -2.53 -16.87
C ALA A 272 -25.21 -2.29 -18.17
N ILE A 273 -24.05 -1.66 -18.06
CA ILE A 273 -23.11 -1.49 -19.17
C ILE A 273 -22.10 -2.63 -19.07
N ARG A 274 -21.89 -3.33 -20.18
CA ARG A 274 -20.87 -4.37 -20.30
C ARG A 274 -19.76 -3.85 -21.20
N ILE A 275 -18.56 -3.71 -20.65
CA ILE A 275 -17.39 -3.23 -21.37
C ILE A 275 -16.36 -4.34 -21.42
N GLU A 276 -15.86 -4.67 -22.62
CA GLU A 276 -14.80 -5.65 -22.78
C GLU A 276 -13.43 -4.95 -22.77
N GLY A 277 -12.51 -5.47 -21.98
CA GLY A 277 -11.17 -4.89 -21.85
C GLY A 277 -10.29 -5.72 -20.94
N TYR A 278 -9.07 -5.22 -20.72
CA TYR A 278 -8.16 -5.79 -19.74
C TYR A 278 -8.47 -5.22 -18.36
N SER A 279 -8.77 -6.10 -17.40
CA SER A 279 -9.11 -5.76 -16.02
C SER A 279 -8.28 -6.61 -15.05
N PRO A 280 -7.98 -6.12 -13.84
CA PRO A 280 -7.37 -6.93 -12.80
C PRO A 280 -8.25 -8.12 -12.41
N THR A 281 -7.62 -9.22 -12.05
CA THR A 281 -8.31 -10.31 -11.35
C THR A 281 -8.65 -9.88 -9.91
N ASP A 282 -9.57 -10.59 -9.25
CA ASP A 282 -10.08 -10.19 -7.92
C ASP A 282 -8.98 -9.94 -6.88
N HIS A 283 -7.96 -10.80 -6.86
CA HIS A 283 -6.84 -10.64 -5.90
C HIS A 283 -5.88 -9.51 -6.28
N CYS A 284 -5.74 -9.20 -7.58
CA CYS A 284 -4.97 -8.03 -8.02
C CYS A 284 -5.73 -6.73 -7.73
N LEU A 285 -7.07 -6.77 -7.82
CA LEU A 285 -7.92 -5.61 -7.56
C LEU A 285 -7.74 -5.04 -6.14
N ASP A 286 -7.50 -5.89 -5.14
CA ASP A 286 -7.16 -5.43 -3.79
C ASP A 286 -5.82 -4.68 -3.73
N ILE A 287 -4.85 -5.09 -4.53
CA ILE A 287 -3.57 -4.37 -4.67
C ILE A 287 -3.78 -3.04 -5.40
N CYS A 288 -4.64 -3.04 -6.42
CA CYS A 288 -4.99 -1.84 -7.18
C CYS A 288 -5.61 -0.77 -6.28
N ARG A 289 -6.48 -1.17 -5.33
CA ARG A 289 -7.10 -0.26 -4.34
C ARG A 289 -6.09 0.42 -3.41
N LEU A 290 -4.93 -0.20 -3.19
CA LEU A 290 -3.84 0.35 -2.40
C LEU A 290 -2.96 1.32 -3.20
N TYR A 291 -3.04 1.31 -4.52
CA TYR A 291 -2.19 2.13 -5.37
C TYR A 291 -2.91 3.43 -5.76
N GLU A 292 -2.20 4.55 -5.65
CA GLU A 292 -2.69 5.84 -6.15
C GLU A 292 -2.24 6.01 -7.60
N SER A 293 -3.16 5.80 -8.54
CA SER A 293 -2.87 5.96 -9.96
C SER A 293 -2.49 7.39 -10.31
N SER A 294 -1.51 7.52 -11.18
CA SER A 294 -1.14 8.78 -11.83
C SER A 294 -1.56 8.70 -13.30
N PRO A 295 -2.81 9.11 -13.64
CA PRO A 295 -3.34 8.86 -14.98
C PRO A 295 -2.52 9.57 -16.05
N ASN A 296 -2.43 8.96 -17.23
CA ASN A 296 -1.60 9.45 -18.33
C ASN A 296 -2.37 9.57 -19.65
N ILE A 297 -1.67 9.88 -20.75
CA ILE A 297 -2.28 10.06 -22.08
C ILE A 297 -3.02 8.80 -22.58
N VAL A 298 -2.61 7.62 -22.13
CA VAL A 298 -3.28 6.34 -22.46
C VAL A 298 -4.66 6.31 -21.81
N THR A 299 -4.79 6.84 -20.58
CA THR A 299 -6.07 6.90 -19.88
C THR A 299 -7.09 7.76 -20.64
N ASP A 300 -6.68 8.89 -21.21
CA ASP A 300 -7.55 9.73 -22.02
C ASP A 300 -7.93 9.06 -23.35
N ARG A 301 -7.02 8.28 -23.95
CA ARG A 301 -7.33 7.47 -25.13
C ARG A 301 -8.36 6.38 -24.79
N ASN A 302 -8.22 5.70 -23.64
CA ASN A 302 -9.22 4.75 -23.14
C ASN A 302 -10.59 5.43 -22.95
N LEU A 303 -10.63 6.65 -22.41
CA LEU A 303 -11.87 7.41 -22.27
C LEU A 303 -12.51 7.73 -23.64
N GLN A 304 -11.70 8.06 -24.65
CA GLN A 304 -12.19 8.32 -25.98
C GLN A 304 -12.83 7.06 -26.59
N ILE A 305 -12.18 5.91 -26.45
CA ILE A 305 -12.72 4.62 -26.93
C ILE A 305 -14.04 4.29 -26.22
N LEU A 306 -14.12 4.52 -24.90
CA LEU A 306 -15.38 4.34 -24.17
C LEU A 306 -16.51 5.20 -24.74
N LYS A 307 -16.23 6.47 -25.08
CA LYS A 307 -17.22 7.37 -25.72
C LYS A 307 -17.65 6.86 -27.09
N GLU A 308 -16.72 6.33 -27.88
CA GLU A 308 -17.00 5.77 -29.20
C GLU A 308 -17.90 4.53 -29.08
N LEU A 309 -17.57 3.59 -28.19
CA LEU A 309 -18.36 2.37 -27.93
C LEU A 309 -19.80 2.68 -27.49
N LEU A 310 -19.98 3.64 -26.59
CA LEU A 310 -21.30 4.01 -26.09
C LEU A 310 -22.17 4.69 -27.16
N ASN A 311 -21.55 5.42 -28.10
CA ASN A 311 -22.27 6.03 -29.23
C ASN A 311 -22.67 4.99 -30.28
N GLU A 312 -21.89 3.93 -30.48
CA GLU A 312 -22.20 2.84 -31.42
C GLU A 312 -23.37 1.96 -30.95
N GLU A 313 -23.49 1.72 -29.65
CA GLU A 313 -24.63 0.98 -29.07
C GLU A 313 -25.98 1.69 -29.25
N GLU A 314 -26.00 3.04 -29.27
CA GLU A 314 -27.22 3.82 -29.58
C GLU A 314 -27.73 3.53 -31.01
N VAL A 315 -26.85 3.12 -31.93
CA VAL A 315 -27.17 2.91 -33.35
C VAL A 315 -27.60 1.47 -33.66
N LEU A 316 -27.12 0.49 -32.88
CA LEU A 316 -27.30 -0.94 -33.18
C LEU A 316 -28.55 -1.58 -32.53
N SER A 317 -29.17 -0.93 -31.54
CA SER A 317 -30.35 -1.48 -30.86
C SER A 317 -31.66 -1.09 -31.59
N ASN A 318 -32.30 -2.05 -32.26
CA ASN A 318 -33.72 -1.95 -32.69
C ASN A 318 -34.70 -2.03 -31.48
N GLY A 319 -34.25 -1.63 -30.28
CA GLY A 319 -34.95 -1.70 -29.00
C GLY A 319 -35.19 -0.30 -28.40
N PRO A 320 -35.57 -0.19 -27.11
CA PRO A 320 -35.67 1.10 -26.44
C PRO A 320 -34.33 1.84 -26.52
N LYS A 321 -34.37 3.13 -26.87
CA LYS A 321 -33.16 3.93 -27.04
C LYS A 321 -32.45 4.11 -25.70
N SER A 322 -31.29 3.48 -25.56
CA SER A 322 -30.33 3.85 -24.52
C SER A 322 -29.71 5.20 -24.90
N THR A 323 -29.60 6.10 -23.94
CA THR A 323 -28.90 7.38 -24.10
C THR A 323 -27.85 7.51 -23.01
N TYR A 324 -26.63 7.84 -23.41
CA TYR A 324 -25.51 8.02 -22.49
C TYR A 324 -25.14 9.50 -22.38
N LYS A 325 -24.99 10.00 -21.15
CA LYS A 325 -24.56 11.39 -20.91
C LYS A 325 -23.39 11.45 -19.95
N PHE A 326 -22.30 12.07 -20.41
CA PHE A 326 -21.18 12.45 -19.56
C PHE A 326 -21.49 13.80 -18.90
N VAL A 327 -21.33 13.87 -17.58
CA VAL A 327 -21.61 15.05 -16.75
C VAL A 327 -20.36 15.55 -16.05
#